data_AF-A0A517DY05-F1
#
_entry.id   AF-A0A517DY05-F1
#
_cell.length_a   1.000
_cell.length_b   1.000
_cell.length_c   1.000
_cell.angle_alpha   90.00
_cell.angle_beta   90.00
_cell.angle_gamma   90.00
#
_symmetry.space_group_name_H-M   'P 1'
#
loop_
_entity.id
_entity.type
_entity.pdbx_description
1 polymer ?
#
loop_
_entity_poly.entity_id
_entity_poly.type
_entity_poly.pdbx_seq_one_letter_code
_entity_poly.pdbx_strand_id
1 'polypeptide(L)'
;MVVIKLKTGAQQALPDKYRTIEDFYEDINTYEEIIFAYNGQKYVVTYYDHILSVMQYNAAATEQHYPSPQAFAENFTLDGTSFQDLVTKISVLVR
;
A
#
# COMPACT_ATOMS: atom_id res chain seq x y z
N MET A 1 41.73 -10.83 14.52
CA MET A 1 40.90 -9.82 13.81
C MET A 1 39.85 -10.61 13.02
N VAL A 2 38.63 -10.71 13.54
CA VAL A 2 37.57 -11.49 12.90
C VAL A 2 36.86 -10.58 11.91
N VAL A 3 37.06 -10.83 10.63
CA VAL A 3 36.35 -10.12 9.56
C VAL A 3 35.00 -10.81 9.40
N ILE A 4 33.98 -10.29 10.07
CA ILE A 4 32.59 -10.70 9.84
C ILE A 4 32.18 -10.08 8.51
N LYS A 5 32.22 -10.87 7.44
CA LYS A 5 31.57 -10.49 6.17
C LYS A 5 30.06 -10.51 6.41
N LEU A 6 29.51 -9.34 6.72
CA LEU A 6 28.07 -9.09 6.62
C LEU A 6 27.66 -9.43 5.19
N LYS A 7 26.95 -10.55 5.02
CA LYS A 7 26.21 -10.82 3.79
C LYS A 7 25.12 -9.77 3.73
N THR A 8 25.41 -8.64 3.09
CA THR A 8 24.38 -7.68 2.66
C THR A 8 23.60 -8.32 1.52
N GLY A 9 22.80 -9.34 1.87
CA GLY A 9 21.71 -9.79 1.03
C GLY A 9 20.61 -8.75 1.12
N ALA A 10 20.83 -7.57 0.55
CA ALA A 10 19.72 -6.78 0.07
C ALA A 10 19.14 -7.55 -1.13
N GLN A 11 18.40 -8.62 -0.83
CA GLN A 11 17.31 -9.02 -1.69
C GLN A 11 16.45 -7.77 -1.73
N GLN A 12 16.63 -6.97 -2.78
CA GLN A 12 15.53 -6.16 -3.29
C GLN A 12 14.47 -7.19 -3.65
N ALA A 13 13.65 -7.56 -2.66
CA ALA A 13 12.42 -8.26 -2.92
C ALA A 13 11.75 -7.40 -3.99
N LEU A 14 11.48 -8.01 -5.15
CA LEU A 14 10.61 -7.39 -6.14
C LEU A 14 9.40 -6.86 -5.35
N PRO A 15 8.99 -5.59 -5.54
CA PRO A 15 7.89 -5.06 -4.76
C PRO A 15 6.72 -6.03 -4.87
N ASP A 16 6.24 -6.49 -3.72
CA ASP A 16 5.16 -7.45 -3.71
C ASP A 16 3.98 -6.82 -4.43
N LYS A 17 3.36 -7.62 -5.30
CA LYS A 17 2.15 -7.21 -6.00
C LYS A 17 1.03 -8.04 -5.47
N TYR A 18 -0.08 -7.38 -5.18
CA TYR A 18 -1.33 -8.08 -4.97
C TYR A 18 -1.74 -8.78 -6.26
N ARG A 19 -2.24 -10.00 -6.12
CA ARG A 19 -2.82 -10.76 -7.23
C ARG A 19 -4.30 -10.47 -7.34
N THR A 20 -4.95 -10.19 -6.22
CA THR A 20 -6.36 -9.85 -6.14
C THR A 20 -6.63 -8.77 -5.11
N ILE A 21 -7.87 -8.28 -5.05
CA ILE A 21 -8.29 -7.31 -4.04
C ILE A 21 -8.38 -7.95 -2.64
N GLU A 22 -8.60 -9.27 -2.57
CA GLU A 22 -8.63 -10.02 -1.32
C GLU A 22 -7.28 -10.02 -0.63
N ASP A 23 -6.16 -10.10 -1.38
CA ASP A 23 -4.83 -9.99 -0.80
C ASP A 23 -4.63 -8.63 -0.09
N PHE A 24 -5.16 -7.55 -0.69
CA PHE A 24 -5.13 -6.22 -0.06
C PHE A 24 -5.99 -6.18 1.21
N TYR A 25 -7.19 -6.78 1.19
CA TYR A 25 -8.03 -6.84 2.38
C TYR A 25 -7.38 -7.64 3.52
N GLU A 26 -6.72 -8.76 3.21
CA GLU A 26 -5.98 -9.53 4.20
C GLU A 26 -4.85 -8.70 4.81
N ASP A 27 -4.03 -8.05 3.98
CA ASP A 27 -2.91 -7.24 4.43
C ASP A 27 -3.38 -6.03 5.25
N ILE A 28 -4.38 -5.26 4.79
CA ILE A 28 -4.78 -4.02 5.50
C ILE A 28 -5.44 -4.32 6.85
N ASN A 29 -6.12 -5.45 6.99
CA ASN A 29 -6.68 -5.89 8.26
C ASN A 29 -5.63 -6.51 9.20
N THR A 30 -4.49 -6.98 8.66
CA THR A 30 -3.41 -7.61 9.44
C THR A 30 -2.38 -6.59 9.90
N TYR A 31 -1.98 -5.70 9.00
CA TYR A 31 -0.86 -4.77 9.17
C TYR A 31 -1.30 -3.36 9.54
N GLU A 32 -2.57 -3.01 9.29
CA GLU A 32 -3.16 -1.69 9.56
C GLU A 32 -2.52 -0.52 8.80
N GLU A 33 -1.32 -0.67 8.22
CA GLU A 33 -0.67 0.32 7.36
C GLU A 33 -0.02 -0.36 6.16
N ILE A 34 -0.28 0.16 4.96
CA ILE A 34 0.31 -0.28 3.71
C ILE A 34 0.85 0.92 2.96
N ILE A 35 2.08 0.82 2.48
CA ILE A 35 2.67 1.82 1.59
C ILE A 35 2.82 1.22 0.20
N PHE A 36 2.18 1.83 -0.79
CA PHE A 36 2.27 1.39 -2.18
C PHE A 36 2.74 2.50 -3.11
N ALA A 37 3.30 2.09 -4.25
CA ALA A 37 3.66 2.99 -5.33
C ALA A 37 2.85 2.71 -6.60
N TYR A 38 2.44 3.79 -7.26
CA TYR A 38 1.79 3.78 -8.56
C TYR A 38 2.24 5.00 -9.38
N ASN A 39 2.60 4.79 -10.65
CA ASN A 39 3.11 5.83 -11.56
C ASN A 39 4.25 6.68 -10.99
N GLY A 40 5.13 6.08 -10.17
CA GLY A 40 6.25 6.77 -9.53
C GLY A 40 5.87 7.59 -8.29
N GLN A 41 4.58 7.66 -7.96
CA GLN A 41 4.07 8.30 -6.76
C GLN A 41 3.84 7.28 -5.64
N LYS A 42 4.15 7.66 -4.40
CA LYS A 42 3.92 6.84 -3.21
C LYS A 42 2.65 7.29 -2.49
N TYR A 43 1.94 6.32 -1.95
CA TYR A 43 0.72 6.48 -1.18
C TYR A 43 0.84 5.68 0.11
N VAL A 44 0.27 6.22 1.18
CA VAL A 44 0.13 5.57 2.48
C VAL A 44 -1.34 5.30 2.68
N VAL A 45 -1.67 4.05 3.00
CA VAL A 45 -3.00 3.61 3.38
C VAL A 45 -2.93 3.15 4.82
N THR A 46 -3.77 3.69 5.68
CA THR A 46 -3.83 3.33 7.10
C THR A 46 -5.26 2.95 7.45
N TYR A 47 -5.44 1.90 8.22
CA TYR A 47 -6.73 1.44 8.72
C TYR A 47 -6.70 1.46 10.25
N TYR A 48 -7.35 2.47 10.81
CA TYR A 48 -7.37 2.73 12.25
C TYR A 48 -8.77 3.14 12.69
N ASP A 49 -9.22 2.65 13.86
CA ASP A 49 -10.55 2.94 14.41
C ASP A 49 -11.69 2.66 13.41
N HIS A 50 -11.58 1.55 12.67
CA HIS A 50 -12.50 1.17 11.60
C HIS A 50 -12.63 2.17 10.44
N ILE A 51 -11.71 3.12 10.32
CA ILE A 51 -11.65 4.11 9.24
C ILE A 51 -10.38 3.86 8.44
N LEU A 52 -10.52 3.79 7.12
CA LEU A 52 -9.37 3.72 6.21
C LEU A 52 -9.04 5.12 5.71
N SER A 53 -7.82 5.60 5.96
CA SER A 53 -7.28 6.81 5.34
C SER A 53 -6.28 6.46 4.25
N VAL A 54 -6.26 7.26 3.19
CA VAL A 54 -5.26 7.18 2.13
C VAL A 54 -4.74 8.58 1.85
N MET A 55 -3.43 8.72 1.72
CA MET A 55 -2.80 9.99 1.34
C MET A 55 -1.60 9.75 0.44
N GLN A 56 -1.32 10.73 -0.41
CA GLN A 56 -0.05 10.78 -1.12
C GLN A 56 1.08 11.11 -0.14
N TYR A 57 2.20 10.38 -0.24
CA TYR A 57 3.37 10.58 0.62
C TYR A 57 3.88 12.03 0.56
N ASN A 58 4.13 12.64 1.73
CA ASN A 58 4.49 14.06 1.90
C ASN A 58 3.42 15.08 1.46
N ALA A 59 2.17 14.66 1.26
CA ALA A 59 1.08 15.55 0.86
C ALA A 59 -0.19 15.29 1.68
N ALA A 60 -0.14 15.61 2.98
CA ALA A 60 -1.27 15.41 3.91
C ALA A 60 -2.57 16.09 3.45
N ALA A 61 -2.50 17.16 2.65
CA ALA A 61 -3.69 17.81 2.07
C ALA A 61 -4.48 16.91 1.09
N THR A 62 -3.91 15.77 0.68
CA THR A 62 -4.54 14.78 -0.21
C THR A 62 -5.20 13.64 0.56
N GLU A 63 -5.19 13.70 1.89
CA GLU A 63 -5.78 12.69 2.74
C GLU A 63 -7.28 12.55 2.49
N GLN A 64 -7.70 11.32 2.24
CA GLN A 64 -9.10 10.93 2.05
C GLN A 64 -9.44 9.82 3.03
N HIS A 65 -10.63 9.88 3.60
CA HIS A 65 -11.12 8.90 4.57
C HIS A 65 -12.28 8.11 4.00
N TYR A 66 -12.30 6.83 4.34
CA TYR A 66 -13.32 5.88 3.94
C TYR A 66 -13.80 5.10 5.16
N PRO A 67 -15.10 4.80 5.26
CA PRO A 67 -15.68 4.12 6.41
C PRO A 67 -15.28 2.62 6.50
N SER A 68 -14.62 2.08 5.48
CA SER A 68 -14.10 0.71 5.47
C SER A 68 -13.12 0.48 4.32
N PRO A 69 -12.32 -0.60 4.36
CA PRO A 69 -11.50 -1.02 3.22
C PRO A 69 -12.31 -1.29 1.94
N GLN A 70 -13.53 -1.80 2.08
CA GLN A 70 -14.42 -2.04 0.95
C GLN A 70 -14.89 -0.72 0.32
N ALA A 71 -15.28 0.25 1.14
CA ALA A 71 -15.67 1.57 0.66
C ALA A 71 -14.51 2.29 -0.04
N PHE A 72 -13.29 2.11 0.45
CA PHE A 72 -12.08 2.57 -0.24
C PHE A 72 -11.92 1.90 -1.61
N ALA A 73 -12.00 0.56 -1.68
CA ALA A 73 -11.84 -0.15 -2.94
C ALA A 73 -12.89 0.25 -4.00
N GLU A 74 -14.12 0.50 -3.59
CA GLU A 74 -15.24 0.87 -4.47
C GLU A 74 -15.20 2.33 -4.94
N ASN A 75 -14.73 3.25 -4.09
CA ASN A 75 -14.86 4.70 -4.34
C ASN A 75 -13.54 5.40 -4.65
N PHE A 76 -12.40 4.86 -4.21
CA PHE A 76 -11.10 5.45 -4.50
C PHE A 76 -10.75 5.25 -5.98
N THR A 77 -10.42 6.35 -6.62
CA THR A 77 -9.93 6.36 -7.99
C THR A 77 -8.60 7.08 -8.06
N LEU A 78 -7.71 6.56 -8.89
CA LEU A 78 -6.41 7.13 -9.15
C LEU A 78 -6.21 7.18 -10.66
N ASP A 79 -5.92 8.36 -11.20
CA ASP A 79 -5.84 8.60 -12.65
C ASP A 79 -7.09 8.07 -13.42
N GLY A 80 -8.28 8.20 -12.81
CA GLY A 80 -9.54 7.73 -13.39
C GLY A 80 -9.73 6.21 -13.38
N THR A 81 -8.82 5.45 -12.77
CA THR A 81 -8.92 3.99 -12.60
C THR A 81 -9.37 3.66 -11.18
N SER A 82 -10.31 2.73 -11.02
CA SER A 82 -10.74 2.25 -9.70
C SER A 82 -9.61 1.55 -8.95
N PHE A 83 -9.61 1.59 -7.62
CA PHE A 83 -8.62 0.83 -6.85
C PHE A 83 -8.70 -0.68 -7.14
N GLN A 84 -9.90 -1.22 -7.32
CA GLN A 84 -10.11 -2.63 -7.66
C GLN A 84 -9.35 -3.05 -8.92
N ASP A 85 -9.34 -2.21 -9.96
CA ASP A 85 -8.62 -2.47 -11.21
C ASP A 85 -7.11 -2.17 -11.13
N LEU A 86 -6.71 -1.41 -10.11
CA LEU A 86 -5.37 -0.89 -9.90
C LEU A 86 -4.56 -1.74 -8.92
N VAL A 87 -5.20 -2.44 -7.99
CA VAL A 87 -4.56 -3.20 -6.90
C VAL A 87 -3.53 -4.21 -7.41
N THR A 88 -3.75 -4.79 -8.59
CA THR A 88 -2.82 -5.74 -9.22
C THR A 88 -1.64 -5.07 -9.96
N LYS A 89 -1.71 -3.75 -10.13
CA LYS A 89 -0.73 -2.93 -10.85
C LYS A 89 0.17 -2.14 -9.90
N ILE A 90 -0.24 -1.93 -8.66
CA ILE A 90 0.59 -1.24 -7.66
C ILE A 90 1.79 -2.08 -7.26
N SER A 91 2.76 -1.39 -6.67
CA SER A 91 3.94 -2.01 -6.06
C SER A 91 3.88 -1.78 -4.56
N VAL A 92 3.65 -2.83 -3.78
CA VAL A 92 3.66 -2.76 -2.31
C VAL A 92 5.10 -2.62 -1.84
N LEU A 93 5.35 -1.59 -1.06
CA LEU A 93 6.68 -1.24 -0.56
C LEU A 93 6.85 -1.63 0.91
N VAL A 94 5.78 -1.45 1.71
CA VAL A 94 5.73 -1.74 3.14
C VAL A 94 4.34 -2.25 3.49
N ARG A 95 4.32 -3.21 4.40
CA ARG A 95 3.19 -3.82 5.10
C ARG A 95 3.73 -4.20 6.47
#